data_AF-A0A518I5B2-F1
#
_entry.id   AF-A0A518I5B2-F1
#
_cell.length_a   1.000
_cell.length_b   1.000
_cell.length_c   1.000
_cell.angle_alpha   90.00
_cell.angle_beta   90.00
_cell.angle_gamma   90.00
#
_symmetry.space_group_name_H-M   'P 1'
#
loop_
_entity.id
_entity.type
_entity.pdbx_description
1 polymer ?
#
loop_
_entity_poly.entity_id
_entity_poly.type
_entity_poly.pdbx_seq_one_letter_code
_entity_poly.pdbx_strand_id
1 'polypeptide(L)'
;MKKLALLCLSLSLMLTGCGAGGGTGETSPANQEAPPAQDLSAVKTTLNGIAESGVVDSGFFGIPESLEQAGKPELAAEAKKLGTMTNPKQIKAAAKKIADQL
;
A
#
# COMPACT_ATOMS: atom_id res chain seq x y z
N MET A 1 -15.43 36.50 10.34
CA MET A 1 -15.62 35.66 11.54
C MET A 1 -14.29 34.97 11.86
N LYS A 2 -13.83 35.11 13.12
CA LYS A 2 -12.91 34.25 13.90
C LYS A 2 -11.61 33.82 13.20
N LYS A 3 -10.49 34.56 13.36
CA LYS A 3 -9.51 34.44 14.46
C LYS A 3 -9.21 32.98 14.81
N LEU A 4 -8.05 32.46 14.42
CA LEU A 4 -7.23 31.46 15.14
C LEU A 4 -5.91 31.21 14.36
N ALA A 5 -5.13 32.27 14.20
CA ALA A 5 -3.76 32.23 13.64
C ALA A 5 -2.70 32.18 14.75
N LEU A 6 -3.01 31.60 15.91
CA LEU A 6 -2.26 31.90 17.13
C LEU A 6 -2.27 30.71 18.10
N LEU A 7 -1.53 29.64 17.78
CA LEU A 7 -1.18 28.61 18.79
C LEU A 7 -0.04 27.63 18.44
N CYS A 8 0.85 27.92 17.47
CA CYS A 8 2.01 27.06 17.19
C CYS A 8 3.36 27.62 17.66
N LEU A 9 3.39 28.69 18.48
CA LEU A 9 4.62 29.41 18.79
C LEU A 9 5.12 29.30 20.25
N SER A 10 4.71 28.30 21.03
CA SER A 10 5.03 28.33 22.48
C SER A 10 5.25 26.99 23.18
N LEU A 11 5.85 25.99 22.52
CA LEU A 11 6.39 24.85 23.25
C LEU A 11 7.77 24.42 22.77
N SER A 12 8.64 25.42 22.58
CA SER A 12 10.08 25.23 22.75
C SER A 12 10.41 25.49 24.22
N LEU A 13 10.56 24.45 25.04
CA LEU A 13 11.58 24.34 26.10
C LEU A 13 11.36 23.06 26.92
N MET A 14 12.08 22.00 26.55
CA MET A 14 12.74 21.11 27.51
C MET A 14 14.17 20.86 26.99
N LEU A 15 15.03 21.86 27.24
CA LEU A 15 16.43 21.70 27.66
C LEU A 15 16.57 20.51 28.63
N THR A 16 17.61 19.68 28.76
CA THR A 16 19.00 19.64 28.31
C THR A 16 19.51 18.24 28.67
N GLY A 17 20.24 17.55 27.80
CA GLY A 17 20.81 16.25 28.13
C GLY A 17 21.84 15.74 27.13
N CYS A 18 23.04 16.34 27.19
CA CYS A 18 24.36 15.76 26.85
C CYS A 18 24.56 15.06 25.49
N GLY A 19 25.29 15.73 24.60
CA GLY A 19 25.85 15.11 23.40
C GLY A 19 26.53 16.13 22.52
N ALA A 20 27.77 16.49 22.86
CA ALA A 20 28.61 17.36 22.06
C ALA A 20 28.90 16.75 20.68
N GLY A 21 28.85 17.55 19.62
CA GLY A 21 29.35 17.14 18.32
C GLY A 21 28.68 17.88 17.17
N GLY A 22 29.21 19.04 16.81
CA GLY A 22 28.90 19.67 15.54
C GLY A 22 29.46 18.86 14.37
N GLY A 23 28.76 18.90 13.24
CA GLY A 23 29.20 18.27 12.01
C GLY A 23 28.09 18.30 10.98
N THR A 24 28.30 19.12 9.96
CA THR A 24 27.53 19.18 8.71
C THR A 24 27.17 17.78 8.21
N GLY A 25 25.95 17.34 8.49
CA GLY A 25 25.39 16.10 7.96
C GLY A 25 24.65 16.42 6.67
N GLU A 26 25.33 16.24 5.55
CA GLU A 26 24.72 16.01 4.26
C GLU A 26 23.64 14.92 4.46
N THR A 27 22.35 15.32 4.43
CA THR A 27 21.28 14.34 4.58
C THR A 27 21.20 13.59 3.25
N SER A 28 21.91 12.46 3.17
CA SER A 28 21.64 11.43 2.17
C SER A 28 20.13 11.25 2.03
N PRO A 29 19.59 11.11 0.80
CA PRO A 29 18.16 10.93 0.62
C PRO A 29 17.74 9.75 1.49
N ALA A 30 16.76 9.99 2.37
CA ALA A 30 16.13 8.94 3.14
C ALA A 30 15.79 7.83 2.16
N ASN A 31 16.46 6.68 2.31
CA ASN A 31 16.18 5.48 1.56
C ASN A 31 14.70 5.21 1.77
N GLN A 32 13.87 5.64 0.82
CA GLN A 32 12.47 5.26 0.74
C GLN A 32 12.54 3.78 0.41
N GLU A 33 12.66 2.97 1.46
CA GLU A 33 12.46 1.55 1.38
C GLU A 33 11.09 1.42 0.73
N ALA A 34 11.09 0.97 -0.53
CA ALA A 34 9.86 0.70 -1.24
C ALA A 34 9.01 -0.15 -0.30
N PRO A 35 7.72 0.19 -0.07
CA PRO A 35 6.88 -0.59 0.82
C PRO A 35 7.08 -2.07 0.45
N PRO A 36 7.29 -2.96 1.44
CA PRO A 36 7.66 -4.34 1.17
C PRO A 36 6.69 -4.87 0.13
N ALA A 37 7.23 -5.28 -1.03
CA ALA A 37 6.41 -5.85 -2.09
C ALA A 37 5.49 -6.87 -1.44
N GLN A 38 4.17 -6.71 -1.54
CA GLN A 38 3.27 -7.62 -0.85
C GLN A 38 3.64 -9.03 -1.29
N ASP A 39 3.88 -9.90 -0.31
CA ASP A 39 4.23 -11.29 -0.55
C ASP A 39 3.20 -11.90 -1.51
N LEU A 40 3.65 -12.49 -2.62
CA LEU A 40 2.76 -13.02 -3.64
C LEU A 40 1.82 -14.12 -3.09
N SER A 41 2.19 -14.78 -1.99
CA SER A 41 1.33 -15.73 -1.28
C SER A 41 0.18 -15.02 -0.55
N ALA A 42 0.43 -13.83 0.02
CA ALA A 42 -0.64 -12.99 0.58
C ALA A 42 -1.59 -12.51 -0.53
N VAL A 43 -1.05 -12.07 -1.67
CA VAL A 43 -1.85 -11.68 -2.85
C VAL A 43 -2.71 -12.85 -3.33
N LYS A 44 -2.13 -14.05 -3.45
CA LYS A 44 -2.83 -15.27 -3.85
C LYS A 44 -3.91 -15.67 -2.85
N THR A 45 -3.64 -15.55 -1.55
CA THR A 45 -4.62 -15.83 -0.48
C THR A 45 -5.84 -14.92 -0.61
N THR A 46 -5.64 -13.61 -0.76
CA THR A 46 -6.74 -12.66 -0.95
C THR A 46 -7.53 -12.96 -2.23
N LEU A 47 -6.86 -13.22 -3.35
CA LEU A 47 -7.54 -13.56 -4.61
C LEU A 47 -8.35 -14.86 -4.51
N ASN A 48 -7.88 -15.85 -3.76
CA ASN A 48 -8.67 -17.05 -3.46
C ASN A 48 -9.90 -16.73 -2.60
N GLY A 49 -9.76 -15.88 -1.58
CA GLY A 49 -10.90 -15.41 -0.79
C GLY A 49 -11.96 -14.69 -1.63
N ILE A 50 -11.54 -13.89 -2.61
CA ILE A 50 -12.44 -13.26 -3.59
C ILE A 50 -13.03 -14.30 -4.54
N ALA A 51 -12.27 -15.31 -4.96
CA ALA A 51 -12.76 -16.40 -5.81
C ALA A 51 -13.83 -17.24 -5.11
N GLU A 52 -13.76 -17.39 -3.79
CA GLU A 52 -14.74 -18.10 -2.99
C GLU A 52 -15.98 -17.24 -2.71
N SER A 53 -15.78 -16.00 -2.27
CA SER A 53 -16.86 -15.10 -1.86
C SER A 53 -17.59 -14.46 -3.06
N GLY A 54 -16.86 -14.14 -4.13
CA GLY A 54 -17.35 -13.35 -5.26
C GLY A 54 -17.52 -11.86 -4.93
N VAL A 55 -16.84 -11.38 -3.89
CA VAL A 55 -16.88 -10.00 -3.43
C VAL A 55 -15.46 -9.46 -3.39
N VAL A 56 -15.25 -8.26 -3.94
CA VAL A 56 -14.00 -7.52 -3.82
C VAL A 56 -14.08 -6.69 -2.54
N ASP A 57 -13.20 -6.99 -1.58
CA ASP A 57 -13.12 -6.28 -0.30
C ASP A 57 -11.89 -5.38 -0.20
N SER A 58 -11.73 -4.71 0.95
CA SER A 58 -10.61 -3.77 1.20
C SER A 58 -9.22 -4.40 1.05
N GLY A 59 -9.07 -5.71 1.28
CA GLY A 59 -7.82 -6.45 1.11
C GLY A 59 -7.36 -6.55 -0.35
N PHE A 60 -8.23 -6.24 -1.30
CA PHE A 60 -7.88 -6.17 -2.72
C PHE A 60 -7.13 -4.89 -3.10
N PHE A 61 -7.31 -3.80 -2.35
CA PHE A 61 -6.69 -2.51 -2.68
C PHE A 61 -5.19 -2.58 -2.38
N GLY A 62 -4.37 -2.51 -3.44
CA GLY A 62 -2.92 -2.71 -3.39
C GLY A 62 -2.44 -3.99 -4.09
N ILE A 63 -3.33 -4.92 -4.42
CA ILE A 63 -2.97 -6.11 -5.21
C ILE A 63 -2.49 -5.75 -6.62
N PRO A 64 -3.17 -4.89 -7.39
CA PRO A 64 -2.66 -4.50 -8.70
C PRO A 64 -1.24 -3.93 -8.65
N GLU A 65 -0.97 -3.02 -7.72
CA GLU A 65 0.32 -2.39 -7.53
C GLU A 65 1.40 -3.39 -7.13
N SER A 66 1.08 -4.33 -6.23
CA SER A 66 1.97 -5.41 -5.82
C SER A 66 2.33 -6.34 -6.98
N LEU A 67 1.38 -6.62 -7.87
CA LEU A 67 1.62 -7.39 -9.09
C LEU A 67 2.51 -6.63 -10.09
N GLU A 68 2.37 -5.31 -10.20
CA GLU A 68 3.27 -4.46 -11.02
C GLU A 68 4.69 -4.50 -10.45
N GLN A 69 4.85 -4.33 -9.14
CA GLN A 69 6.14 -4.37 -8.45
C GLN A 69 6.80 -5.75 -8.52
N ALA A 70 6.01 -6.82 -8.56
CA ALA A 70 6.49 -8.19 -8.75
C ALA A 70 6.81 -8.55 -10.21
N GLY A 71 6.75 -7.61 -11.14
CA GLY A 71 7.06 -7.85 -12.55
C GLY A 71 5.98 -8.63 -13.30
N LYS A 72 4.73 -8.61 -12.83
CA LYS A 72 3.56 -9.26 -13.45
C LYS A 72 2.52 -8.21 -13.93
N PRO A 73 2.88 -7.28 -14.84
CA PRO A 73 2.03 -6.17 -15.25
C PRO A 73 0.73 -6.62 -15.95
N GLU A 74 0.75 -7.77 -16.64
CA GLU A 74 -0.46 -8.34 -17.26
C GLU A 74 -1.48 -8.76 -16.19
N LEU A 75 -1.03 -9.43 -15.12
CA LEU A 75 -1.90 -9.81 -14.00
C LEU A 75 -2.38 -8.59 -13.22
N ALA A 76 -1.54 -7.55 -13.09
CA ALA A 76 -1.96 -6.29 -12.51
C ALA A 76 -3.10 -5.62 -13.30
N ALA A 77 -3.02 -5.64 -14.63
CA ALA A 77 -4.10 -5.12 -15.48
C ALA A 77 -5.39 -5.95 -15.34
N GLU A 78 -5.28 -7.28 -15.22
CA GLU A 78 -6.42 -8.15 -14.93
C GLU A 78 -7.02 -7.86 -13.54
N ALA A 79 -6.17 -7.60 -12.53
CA ALA A 79 -6.61 -7.20 -11.20
C ALA A 79 -7.32 -5.84 -11.22
N LYS A 80 -6.79 -4.84 -11.93
CA LYS A 80 -7.50 -3.54 -12.12
C LYS A 80 -8.90 -3.75 -12.70
N LYS A 81 -9.05 -4.65 -13.68
CA LYS A 81 -10.37 -5.01 -14.23
C LYS A 81 -11.26 -5.68 -13.19
N LEU A 82 -10.75 -6.66 -12.44
CA LEU A 82 -11.47 -7.35 -11.36
C LEU A 82 -12.07 -6.36 -10.36
N GLY A 83 -11.33 -5.33 -9.94
CA GLY A 83 -11.81 -4.31 -8.99
C GLY A 83 -12.97 -3.46 -9.50
N THR A 84 -13.26 -3.47 -10.80
CA THR A 84 -14.40 -2.74 -11.40
C THR A 84 -15.61 -3.64 -11.67
N MET A 85 -15.47 -4.95 -11.50
CA MET A 85 -16.55 -5.90 -11.75
C MET A 85 -17.59 -5.85 -10.63
N THR A 86 -18.86 -5.98 -11.00
CA THR A 86 -19.98 -6.01 -10.04
C THR A 86 -20.71 -7.34 -10.02
N ASN A 87 -20.52 -8.19 -11.03
CA ASN A 87 -21.16 -9.49 -11.12
C ASN A 87 -20.36 -10.55 -10.35
N PRO A 88 -20.93 -11.17 -9.30
CA PRO A 88 -20.21 -12.14 -8.47
C PRO A 88 -19.64 -13.32 -9.26
N LYS A 89 -20.33 -13.82 -10.29
CA LYS A 89 -19.81 -14.94 -11.10
C LYS A 89 -18.56 -14.55 -11.88
N GLN A 90 -18.53 -13.33 -12.41
CA GLN A 90 -17.38 -12.80 -13.14
C GLN A 90 -16.22 -12.50 -12.18
N ILE A 91 -16.52 -11.93 -11.00
CA ILE A 91 -15.55 -11.69 -9.94
C ILE A 91 -14.87 -13.00 -9.53
N LYS A 92 -15.65 -14.06 -9.25
CA LYS A 92 -15.11 -15.36 -8.84
C LYS A 92 -14.17 -15.94 -9.89
N ALA A 93 -14.61 -15.94 -11.16
CA ALA A 93 -13.83 -16.49 -12.27
C ALA A 93 -12.54 -15.69 -12.51
N ALA A 94 -12.62 -14.36 -12.50
CA ALA A 94 -11.46 -13.49 -12.73
C ALA A 94 -10.46 -13.56 -11.57
N ALA A 95 -10.92 -13.55 -10.31
CA ALA A 95 -10.06 -13.69 -9.15
C ALA A 95 -9.33 -15.04 -9.13
N LYS A 96 -10.05 -16.14 -9.43
CA LYS A 96 -9.45 -17.47 -9.57
C LYS A 96 -8.40 -17.50 -10.67
N LYS A 97 -8.70 -16.94 -11.85
CA LYS A 97 -7.78 -16.89 -12.99
C LYS A 97 -6.47 -16.19 -12.63
N ILE A 98 -6.53 -15.09 -11.88
CA ILE A 98 -5.33 -14.36 -11.44
C ILE A 98 -4.57 -15.21 -10.40
N ALA A 99 -5.27 -15.79 -9.41
CA ALA A 99 -4.65 -16.63 -8.37
C ALA A 99 -3.94 -17.88 -8.92
N ASP A 100 -4.48 -18.50 -9.96
CA ASP A 100 -3.89 -19.69 -10.61
C ASP A 100 -2.60 -19.35 -11.41
N GLN A 101 -2.39 -18.08 -11.76
CA GLN A 101 -1.20 -17.58 -12.48
C GLN A 101 -0.11 -17.00 -11.55
N LEU A 102 -0.37 -17.00 -10.24
CA LEU A 102 0.58 -16.63 -9.18
C LEU A 102 1.27 -17.85 -8.59
#